data_AF-A0A1S1PD48-F1
#
_entry.id   AF-A0A1S1PD48-F1
#
_cell.length_a   1.000
_cell.length_b   1.000
_cell.length_c   1.000
_cell.angle_alpha   90.00
_cell.angle_beta   90.00
_cell.angle_gamma   90.00
#
_symmetry.space_group_name_H-M   'P 1'
#
loop_
_entity.id
_entity.type
_entity.pdbx_description
1 polymer ?
#
loop_
_entity_poly.entity_id
_entity_poly.type
_entity_poly.pdbx_seq_one_letter_code
_entity_poly.pdbx_strand_id
1 'polypeptide(L)'
;MAVRAIDWKYALGAELTDTGFDATVLSRFRARLADHDLERVVFDRLVEACRERGLIGAGGRACTDSTHVISAVRDLNRTELARESVRAALEAHAVVAPDWLADTLNIDELAHRYGERVNGWTMPSSTTARDRLAVVFGQDALALCRAVAAPRPGSRSHTTRPRHAPDQRSTHTRSVAAASSADPPDR
;
A
#
# COMPACT_ATOMS: atom_id res chain seq x y z
N MET A 1 -20.34 21.84 -6.45
CA MET A 1 -18.89 21.52 -6.46
C MET A 1 -18.11 22.80 -6.18
N ALA A 2 -17.70 23.08 -4.94
CA ALA A 2 -17.09 24.37 -4.59
C ALA A 2 -16.06 24.25 -3.45
N VAL A 3 -15.06 23.37 -3.60
CA VAL A 3 -13.99 23.20 -2.60
C VAL A 3 -12.59 23.53 -3.16
N ARG A 4 -12.45 23.81 -4.46
CA ARG A 4 -11.14 24.08 -5.10
C ARG A 4 -10.74 25.56 -5.20
N ALA A 5 -11.44 26.47 -4.52
CA ALA A 5 -11.24 27.92 -4.68
C ALA A 5 -10.71 28.64 -3.43
N ILE A 6 -10.64 27.99 -2.26
CA ILE A 6 -10.22 28.67 -1.03
C ILE A 6 -8.73 28.97 -1.03
N ASP A 7 -7.91 28.08 -1.58
CA ASP A 7 -6.45 28.22 -1.62
C ASP A 7 -6.02 29.47 -2.41
N TRP A 8 -6.71 29.75 -3.53
CA TRP A 8 -6.44 30.93 -4.34
C TRP A 8 -6.92 32.22 -3.69
N LYS A 9 -8.07 32.21 -3.01
CA LYS A 9 -8.53 33.37 -2.25
C LYS A 9 -7.55 33.69 -1.13
N TYR A 10 -7.09 32.67 -0.43
CA TYR A 10 -6.07 32.81 0.60
C TYR A 10 -4.75 33.34 0.03
N ALA A 11 -4.25 32.77 -1.07
CA ALA A 11 -3.01 33.21 -1.71
C ALA A 11 -3.07 34.66 -2.24
N LEU A 12 -4.24 35.10 -2.70
CA LEU A 12 -4.46 36.45 -3.20
C LEU A 12 -4.83 37.46 -2.10
N GLY A 13 -5.05 36.99 -0.85
CA GLY A 13 -5.58 37.83 0.22
C GLY A 13 -7.01 38.34 -0.05
N ALA A 14 -7.77 37.62 -0.86
CA ALA A 14 -9.15 37.98 -1.23
C ALA A 14 -10.15 37.55 -0.16
N GLU A 15 -11.27 38.27 -0.06
CA GLU A 15 -12.36 37.91 0.84
C GLU A 15 -12.96 36.55 0.48
N LEU A 16 -13.48 35.83 1.47
CA LEU A 16 -14.07 34.51 1.22
C LEU A 16 -15.34 34.58 0.33
N THR A 17 -16.02 35.72 0.37
CA THR A 17 -17.17 36.11 -0.46
C THR A 17 -16.78 36.55 -1.88
N ASP A 18 -15.49 36.79 -2.15
CA ASP A 18 -15.02 37.19 -3.48
C ASP A 18 -15.36 36.08 -4.50
N THR A 19 -15.90 36.47 -5.66
CA THR A 19 -16.27 35.51 -6.70
C THR A 19 -15.02 34.91 -7.37
N GLY A 20 -13.86 35.57 -7.27
CA GLY A 20 -12.61 35.16 -7.88
C GLY A 20 -12.64 35.27 -9.40
N PHE A 21 -11.74 34.54 -10.07
CA PHE A 21 -11.70 34.43 -11.52
C PHE A 21 -12.26 33.09 -11.98
N ASP A 22 -12.81 33.06 -13.19
CA ASP A 22 -13.28 31.81 -13.80
C ASP A 22 -12.09 30.85 -14.01
N ALA A 23 -12.27 29.56 -13.67
CA ALA A 23 -11.20 28.57 -13.73
C ALA A 23 -10.59 28.44 -15.14
N THR A 24 -11.35 28.73 -16.21
CA THR A 24 -10.85 28.70 -17.58
C THR A 24 -9.77 29.75 -17.85
N VAL A 25 -9.68 30.82 -17.05
CA VAL A 25 -8.66 31.85 -17.19
C VAL A 25 -7.26 31.26 -17.01
N LEU A 26 -7.03 30.48 -15.96
CA LEU A 26 -5.74 29.83 -15.72
C LEU A 26 -5.42 28.78 -16.77
N SER A 27 -6.42 27.99 -17.20
CA SER A 27 -6.22 26.99 -18.25
C SER A 27 -5.85 27.64 -19.60
N ARG A 28 -6.52 28.73 -19.99
CA ARG A 28 -6.19 29.48 -21.21
C ARG A 28 -4.83 30.18 -21.11
N PHE A 29 -4.52 30.77 -19.96
CA PHE A 29 -3.21 31.38 -19.73
C PHE A 29 -2.09 30.34 -19.85
N ARG A 30 -2.25 29.16 -19.22
CA ARG A 30 -1.31 28.05 -19.34
C ARG A 30 -1.16 27.55 -20.78
N ALA A 31 -2.27 27.43 -21.52
CA ALA A 31 -2.24 27.04 -22.93
C ALA A 31 -1.42 28.04 -23.76
N ARG A 32 -1.68 29.35 -23.60
CA ARG A 32 -0.92 30.40 -24.30
C ARG A 32 0.56 30.40 -23.95
N LEU A 33 0.93 30.11 -22.70
CA LEU A 33 2.34 29.98 -22.32
C LEU A 33 3.01 28.81 -23.05
N ALA A 34 2.35 27.65 -23.07
CA ALA A 34 2.84 26.46 -23.75
C ALA A 34 2.92 26.64 -25.27
N ASP A 35 1.93 27.29 -25.89
CA ASP A 35 1.92 27.59 -27.34
C ASP A 35 3.06 28.53 -27.77
N HIS A 36 3.72 29.20 -26.81
CA HIS A 36 4.80 30.15 -27.04
C HIS A 36 6.12 29.75 -26.36
N ASP A 37 6.22 28.54 -25.80
CA ASP A 37 7.40 28.04 -25.06
C ASP A 37 7.84 28.97 -23.90
N LEU A 38 6.89 29.65 -23.25
CA LEU A 38 7.12 30.63 -22.18
C LEU A 38 6.90 30.08 -20.77
N GLU A 39 6.54 28.80 -20.63
CA GLU A 39 6.27 28.17 -19.33
C GLU A 39 7.48 28.27 -18.39
N ARG A 40 8.69 28.13 -18.93
CA ARG A 40 9.93 28.21 -18.15
C ARG A 40 10.18 29.62 -17.61
N VAL A 41 9.86 30.64 -18.40
CA VAL A 41 10.03 32.05 -18.02
C VAL A 41 9.17 32.38 -16.81
N VAL A 42 7.90 31.97 -16.82
CA VAL A 42 6.98 32.20 -15.70
C VAL A 42 7.43 31.43 -14.46
N PHE A 43 7.86 30.17 -14.64
CA PHE A 43 8.36 29.34 -13.53
C PHE A 43 9.61 29.94 -12.88
N ASP A 44 10.62 30.31 -13.67
CA ASP A 44 11.86 30.87 -13.14
C ASP A 44 11.61 32.20 -12.41
N ARG A 45 10.73 33.06 -12.94
CA ARG A 45 10.33 34.31 -12.27
C ARG A 45 9.64 34.08 -10.94
N LEU A 46 8.76 33.08 -10.86
CA LEU A 46 8.10 32.71 -9.61
C LEU A 46 9.11 32.20 -8.58
N VAL A 47 10.02 31.31 -9.00
CA VAL A 47 11.07 30.75 -8.13
C VAL A 47 11.98 31.86 -7.59
N GLU A 48 12.40 32.81 -8.43
CA GLU A 48 13.19 33.95 -7.97
C GLU A 48 12.44 34.80 -6.94
N ALA A 49 11.17 35.15 -7.20
CA ALA A 49 10.38 35.90 -6.23
C ALA A 49 10.20 35.16 -4.90
N CYS A 50 10.06 33.82 -4.94
CA CYS A 50 10.00 33.00 -3.73
C CYS A 50 11.34 32.97 -2.98
N ARG A 51 12.47 32.93 -3.69
CA ARG A 51 13.81 33.02 -3.07
C ARG A 51 14.04 34.38 -2.40
N GLU A 52 13.71 35.47 -3.09
CA GLU A 52 13.81 36.84 -2.55
C GLU A 52 12.99 37.01 -1.26
N ARG A 53 11.85 36.33 -1.17
CA ARG A 53 10.97 36.34 0.02
C ARG A 53 11.35 35.31 1.07
N GLY A 54 12.41 34.55 0.89
CA GLY A 54 12.85 33.51 1.82
C GLY A 54 11.91 32.29 1.91
N LEU A 55 11.01 32.12 0.95
CA LEU A 55 10.07 30.99 0.89
C LEU A 55 10.74 29.71 0.37
N ILE A 56 11.86 29.83 -0.35
CA ILE A 56 12.66 28.71 -0.85
C ILE A 56 14.09 28.86 -0.33
N GLY A 57 14.54 27.90 0.49
CA GLY A 57 15.91 27.82 1.00
C GLY A 57 16.89 27.17 0.01
N ALA A 58 18.17 27.54 0.10
CA ALA A 58 19.23 26.89 -0.66
C ALA A 58 19.48 25.44 -0.18
N GLY A 59 19.78 24.53 -1.10
CA GLY A 59 20.15 23.14 -0.77
C GLY A 59 19.00 22.22 -0.37
N GLY A 60 17.74 22.68 -0.48
CA GLY A 60 16.57 21.82 -0.30
C GLY A 60 16.49 20.74 -1.38
N ARG A 61 16.08 19.52 -1.01
CA ARG A 61 15.79 18.46 -1.99
C ARG A 61 14.55 18.87 -2.76
N ALA A 62 14.70 19.15 -4.06
CA ALA A 62 13.56 19.41 -4.93
C ALA A 62 12.61 18.21 -4.88
N CYS A 63 11.36 18.45 -4.45
CA CYS A 63 10.30 17.46 -4.67
C CYS A 63 9.91 17.58 -6.14
N THR A 64 10.31 16.60 -6.94
CA THR A 64 9.93 16.51 -8.36
C THR A 64 8.72 15.57 -8.46
N ASP A 65 7.59 15.95 -7.88
CA ASP A 65 6.34 15.17 -7.93
C ASP A 65 5.31 15.75 -8.91
N SER A 66 5.76 16.59 -9.85
CA SER A 66 4.97 16.93 -11.04
C SER A 66 5.06 15.83 -12.10
N THR A 67 4.63 14.62 -11.77
CA THR A 67 4.39 13.56 -12.75
C THR A 67 2.91 13.61 -13.14
N HIS A 68 2.61 13.54 -14.44
CA HIS A 68 1.25 13.41 -14.95
C HIS A 68 0.55 12.22 -14.26
N VAL A 69 -0.42 12.52 -13.39
CA VAL A 69 -1.11 11.50 -12.58
C VAL A 69 -2.12 10.78 -13.46
N ILE A 70 -1.68 9.68 -14.08
CA ILE A 70 -2.56 8.74 -14.81
C ILE A 70 -3.38 7.90 -13.80
N SER A 71 -2.87 7.72 -12.58
CA SER A 71 -3.59 7.23 -11.40
C SER A 71 -2.79 7.56 -10.13
N ALA A 72 -3.46 7.78 -9.01
CA ALA A 72 -2.84 8.08 -7.71
C ALA A 72 -2.26 6.81 -7.03
N VAL A 73 -1.44 6.04 -7.76
CA VAL A 73 -0.74 4.87 -7.22
C VAL A 73 0.68 5.30 -6.91
N ARG A 74 0.89 5.68 -5.65
CA ARG A 74 2.24 5.91 -5.13
C ARG A 74 2.86 4.56 -4.77
N ASP A 75 4.09 4.33 -5.19
CA ASP A 75 4.89 3.19 -4.71
C ASP A 75 5.07 3.32 -3.19
N LEU A 76 4.51 2.38 -2.44
CA LEU A 76 4.63 2.34 -0.99
C LEU A 76 5.98 1.72 -0.61
N ASN A 77 6.66 2.32 0.35
CA ASN A 77 7.81 1.64 0.96
C ASN A 77 7.34 0.42 1.78
N ARG A 78 8.26 -0.49 2.11
CA ARG A 78 7.92 -1.74 2.82
C ARG A 78 7.09 -1.53 4.10
N THR A 79 7.42 -0.52 4.90
CA THR A 79 6.73 -0.24 6.17
C THR A 79 5.34 0.36 5.92
N GLU A 80 5.20 1.22 4.92
CA GLU A 80 3.91 1.76 4.47
C GLU A 80 3.00 0.67 3.93
N LEU A 81 3.54 -0.25 3.10
CA LEU A 81 2.80 -1.38 2.56
C LEU A 81 2.27 -2.28 3.68
N ALA A 82 3.09 -2.57 4.70
CA ALA A 82 2.65 -3.33 5.86
C ALA A 82 1.48 -2.65 6.59
N ARG A 83 1.58 -1.34 6.84
CA ARG A 83 0.52 -0.56 7.48
C ARG A 83 -0.78 -0.57 6.67
N GLU A 84 -0.68 -0.28 5.37
CA GLU A 84 -1.85 -0.19 4.49
C GLU A 84 -2.53 -1.54 4.27
N SER A 85 -1.77 -2.64 4.31
CA SER A 85 -2.33 -4.00 4.25
C SER A 85 -3.21 -4.28 5.47
N VAL A 86 -2.75 -3.91 6.67
CA VAL A 86 -3.55 -4.05 7.90
C VAL A 86 -4.78 -3.15 7.87
N ARG A 87 -4.61 -1.88 7.49
CA ARG A 87 -5.75 -0.94 7.34
C ARG A 87 -6.81 -1.49 6.38
N ALA A 88 -6.39 -1.94 5.20
CA ALA A 88 -7.30 -2.48 4.19
C ALA A 88 -8.07 -3.71 4.69
N ALA A 89 -7.40 -4.60 5.42
CA ALA A 89 -8.05 -5.76 6.03
C ALA A 89 -9.08 -5.32 7.10
N LEU A 90 -8.72 -4.39 7.98
CA LEU A 90 -9.62 -3.85 9.00
C LEU A 90 -10.84 -3.17 8.38
N GLU A 91 -10.65 -2.35 7.33
CA GLU A 91 -11.75 -1.70 6.61
C GLU A 91 -12.68 -2.72 5.94
N ALA A 92 -12.13 -3.74 5.31
CA ALA A 92 -12.94 -4.82 4.72
C ALA A 92 -13.77 -5.54 5.80
N HIS A 93 -13.18 -5.80 6.97
CA HIS A 93 -13.90 -6.41 8.09
C HIS A 93 -14.94 -5.49 8.72
N ALA A 94 -14.68 -4.18 8.79
CA ALA A 94 -15.64 -3.20 9.28
C ALA A 94 -16.90 -3.14 8.40
N VAL A 95 -16.77 -3.41 7.10
CA VAL A 95 -17.91 -3.50 6.17
C VAL A 95 -18.65 -4.83 6.30
N VAL A 96 -17.95 -5.96 6.38
CA VAL A 96 -18.56 -7.29 6.29
C VAL A 96 -19.03 -7.83 7.65
N ALA A 97 -18.35 -7.48 8.74
CA ALA A 97 -18.58 -8.00 10.07
C ALA A 97 -18.22 -6.97 11.17
N PRO A 98 -18.92 -5.82 11.22
CA PRO A 98 -18.61 -4.73 12.14
C PRO A 98 -18.70 -5.15 13.62
N ASP A 99 -19.73 -5.90 14.00
CA ASP A 99 -19.93 -6.32 15.39
C ASP A 99 -18.83 -7.28 15.86
N TRP A 100 -18.49 -8.27 15.02
CA TRP A 100 -17.38 -9.18 15.32
C TRP A 100 -16.05 -8.44 15.47
N LEU A 101 -15.80 -7.45 14.60
CA LEU A 101 -14.58 -6.66 14.64
C LEU A 101 -14.50 -5.87 15.95
N ALA A 102 -15.59 -5.22 16.36
CA ALA A 102 -15.72 -4.49 17.62
C ALA A 102 -15.55 -5.38 18.86
N ASP A 103 -16.11 -6.59 18.84
CA ASP A 103 -16.06 -7.52 19.96
C ASP A 103 -14.69 -8.21 20.11
N THR A 104 -13.95 -8.36 19.02
CA THR A 104 -12.74 -9.21 19.00
C THR A 104 -11.45 -8.43 19.13
N LEU A 105 -11.41 -7.16 18.68
CA LEU A 105 -10.20 -6.35 18.64
C LEU A 105 -10.39 -5.01 19.36
N ASN A 106 -9.28 -4.45 19.85
CA ASN A 106 -9.27 -3.10 20.41
C ASN A 106 -9.38 -2.05 19.29
N ILE A 107 -10.61 -1.69 18.93
CA ILE A 107 -10.87 -0.75 17.83
C ILE A 107 -10.39 0.65 18.13
N ASP A 108 -10.37 1.10 19.38
CA ASP A 108 -9.89 2.44 19.72
C ASP A 108 -8.40 2.59 19.38
N GLU A 109 -7.59 1.60 19.77
CA GLU A 109 -6.16 1.60 19.49
C GLU A 109 -5.86 1.41 17.99
N LEU A 110 -6.60 0.53 17.32
CA LEU A 110 -6.45 0.30 15.89
C LEU A 110 -6.93 1.50 15.06
N ALA A 111 -8.02 2.14 15.43
CA ALA A 111 -8.51 3.35 14.77
C ALA A 111 -7.53 4.51 14.91
N HIS A 112 -6.91 4.68 16.08
CA HIS A 112 -5.85 5.67 16.26
C HIS A 112 -4.65 5.41 15.33
N ARG A 113 -4.27 4.14 15.15
CA ARG A 113 -3.09 3.76 14.36
C ARG A 113 -3.33 3.70 12.85
N TYR A 114 -4.52 3.29 12.43
CA TYR A 114 -4.86 2.98 11.03
C TYR A 114 -5.96 3.87 10.43
N GLY A 115 -6.60 4.75 11.21
CA GLY A 115 -7.74 5.55 10.75
C GLY A 115 -7.40 6.51 9.62
N GLU A 116 -6.19 7.09 9.62
CA GLU A 116 -5.71 7.90 8.50
C GLU A 116 -4.95 7.02 7.50
N ARG A 117 -5.08 7.32 6.19
CA ARG A 117 -4.26 6.69 5.16
C ARG A 117 -2.80 7.11 5.32
N VAL A 118 -1.86 6.17 5.12
CA VAL A 118 -0.43 6.50 5.21
C VAL A 118 -0.07 7.47 4.11
N ASN A 119 0.62 8.54 4.50
CA ASN A 119 1.30 9.43 3.60
C ASN A 119 2.78 9.48 4.00
N GLY A 120 3.65 9.76 3.04
CA GLY A 120 5.11 9.61 3.19
C GLY A 120 5.72 10.67 4.07
N TRP A 121 4.94 11.69 4.43
CA TRP A 121 5.32 12.76 5.33
C TRP A 121 5.14 12.35 6.79
N THR A 122 4.23 11.42 7.09
CA THR A 122 3.98 10.94 8.46
C THR A 122 4.99 9.86 8.92
N MET A 123 5.75 9.25 8.00
CA MET A 123 6.67 8.16 8.36
C MET A 123 7.94 8.70 9.04
N PRO A 124 8.42 8.07 10.14
CA PRO A 124 9.68 8.46 10.76
C PRO A 124 10.88 8.39 9.81
N SER A 125 11.78 9.37 9.89
CA SER A 125 12.99 9.42 9.08
C SER A 125 14.01 8.34 9.46
N SER A 126 14.11 7.98 10.74
CA SER A 126 15.10 7.02 11.22
C SER A 126 14.71 5.56 10.93
N THR A 127 15.70 4.76 10.54
CA THR A 127 15.51 3.32 10.26
C THR A 127 15.01 2.58 11.50
N THR A 128 15.61 2.83 12.66
CA THR A 128 15.21 2.19 13.93
C THR A 128 13.73 2.46 14.28
N ALA A 129 13.22 3.67 14.04
CA ALA A 129 11.81 3.97 14.30
C ALA A 129 10.89 3.26 13.30
N ARG A 130 11.30 3.18 12.02
CA ARG A 130 10.58 2.41 10.99
C ARG A 130 10.54 0.91 11.28
N ASP A 131 11.63 0.35 11.80
CA ASP A 131 11.69 -1.08 12.16
C ASP A 131 10.78 -1.39 13.34
N ARG A 132 10.74 -0.51 14.36
CA ARG A 132 9.79 -0.64 15.47
C ARG A 132 8.34 -0.60 14.99
N LEU A 133 8.00 0.32 14.09
CA LEU A 133 6.67 0.39 13.50
C LEU A 133 6.34 -0.88 12.70
N ALA A 134 7.29 -1.41 11.94
CA ALA A 134 7.08 -2.65 11.19
C ALA A 134 6.75 -3.84 12.11
N VAL A 135 7.40 -3.92 13.29
CA VAL A 135 7.06 -4.93 14.31
C VAL A 135 5.65 -4.74 14.85
N VAL A 136 5.26 -3.51 15.20
CA VAL A 136 3.90 -3.20 15.67
C VAL A 136 2.86 -3.60 14.63
N PHE A 137 3.04 -3.20 13.37
CA PHE A 137 2.11 -3.56 12.29
C PHE A 137 2.05 -5.08 12.07
N GLY A 138 3.17 -5.78 12.20
CA GLY A 138 3.21 -7.24 12.12
C GLY A 138 2.46 -7.92 13.28
N GLN A 139 2.55 -7.37 14.50
CA GLN A 139 1.82 -7.87 15.67
C GLN A 139 0.32 -7.69 15.51
N ASP A 140 -0.12 -6.52 15.03
CA ASP A 140 -1.54 -6.24 14.77
C ASP A 140 -2.09 -7.16 13.67
N ALA A 141 -1.34 -7.32 12.57
CA ALA A 141 -1.70 -8.23 11.49
C ALA A 141 -1.87 -9.67 12.00
N LEU A 142 -0.93 -10.13 12.83
CA LEU A 142 -0.97 -11.47 13.39
C LEU A 142 -2.14 -11.65 14.38
N ALA A 143 -2.45 -10.64 15.18
CA ALA A 143 -3.60 -10.63 16.07
C ALA A 143 -4.91 -10.76 15.27
N LEU A 144 -5.06 -9.97 14.20
CA LEU A 144 -6.20 -10.05 13.28
C LEU A 144 -6.31 -11.44 12.63
N CYS A 145 -5.21 -11.97 12.07
CA CYS A 145 -5.21 -13.30 11.46
C CYS A 145 -5.60 -14.41 12.45
N ARG A 146 -5.10 -14.35 13.70
CA ARG A 146 -5.46 -15.30 14.75
C ARG A 146 -6.93 -15.19 15.16
N ALA A 147 -7.44 -13.97 15.28
CA ALA A 147 -8.84 -13.71 15.56
C ALA A 147 -9.76 -14.31 14.48
N VAL A 148 -9.41 -14.12 13.20
CA VAL A 148 -10.16 -14.69 12.07
C VAL A 148 -10.08 -16.22 12.04
N ALA A 149 -8.92 -16.79 12.40
CA ALA A 149 -8.71 -18.24 12.43
C ALA A 149 -9.27 -18.92 13.69
N ALA A 150 -9.72 -18.15 14.69
CA ALA A 150 -10.27 -18.71 15.92
C ALA A 150 -11.53 -19.54 15.62
N PRO A 151 -11.72 -20.71 16.25
CA PRO A 151 -12.90 -21.53 16.03
C PRO A 151 -14.14 -20.74 16.46
N ARG A 152 -15.07 -20.53 15.53
CA ARG A 152 -16.37 -19.95 15.88
C ARG A 152 -17.16 -20.95 16.72
N PRO A 153 -17.72 -20.55 17.88
CA PRO A 153 -18.61 -21.42 18.63
C PRO A 153 -19.77 -21.84 17.72
N GLY A 154 -19.88 -23.15 17.44
CA GLY A 154 -20.91 -23.72 16.56
C GLY A 154 -20.46 -24.18 15.17
N SER A 155 -19.23 -23.87 14.73
CA SER A 155 -18.68 -24.46 13.50
C SER A 155 -18.19 -25.89 13.78
N ARG A 156 -19.01 -26.88 13.42
CA ARG A 156 -18.59 -28.29 13.49
C ARG A 156 -17.37 -28.46 12.59
N SER A 157 -16.26 -28.87 13.17
CA SER A 157 -15.06 -29.26 12.45
C SER A 157 -15.42 -30.33 11.42
N HIS A 158 -15.27 -30.00 10.15
CA HIS A 158 -15.23 -31.00 9.10
C HIS A 158 -13.93 -31.79 9.31
N THR A 159 -13.99 -32.84 10.14
CA THR A 159 -12.90 -33.78 10.28
C THR A 159 -12.68 -34.41 8.91
N THR A 160 -11.64 -33.96 8.22
CA THR A 160 -11.16 -34.59 7.00
C THR A 160 -10.85 -36.05 7.33
N ARG A 161 -11.78 -36.94 6.96
CA ARG A 161 -11.62 -38.39 7.08
C ARG A 161 -10.37 -38.77 6.27
N PRO A 162 -9.41 -39.53 6.82
CA PRO A 162 -8.24 -39.93 6.07
C PRO A 162 -8.70 -40.74 4.85
N ARG A 163 -8.26 -40.33 3.65
CA ARG A 163 -8.51 -41.08 2.42
C ARG A 163 -7.91 -42.48 2.60
N HIS A 164 -8.76 -43.49 2.39
CA HIS A 164 -8.38 -44.90 2.34
C HIS A 164 -7.08 -45.09 1.53
N ALA A 165 -6.09 -45.73 2.15
CA ALA A 165 -4.94 -46.28 1.43
C ALA A 165 -5.43 -47.42 0.51
N PRO A 166 -4.89 -47.56 -0.70
CA PRO A 166 -5.32 -48.62 -1.61
C PRO A 166 -4.84 -49.99 -1.11
N ASP A 167 -5.79 -50.92 -1.13
CA ASP A 167 -5.69 -52.35 -0.86
C ASP A 167 -4.63 -53.00 -1.77
N GLN A 168 -3.52 -53.49 -1.21
CA GLN A 168 -2.55 -54.30 -1.96
C GLN A 168 -2.94 -55.77 -1.89
N ARG A 169 -3.83 -56.20 -2.80
CA ARG A 169 -3.99 -57.62 -3.13
C ARG A 169 -2.86 -58.08 -4.06
N SER A 170 -2.01 -58.92 -3.48
CA SER A 170 -1.21 -60.00 -4.08
C SER A 170 -1.30 -60.18 -5.60
N THR A 171 -0.15 -60.05 -6.28
CA THR A 171 0.14 -60.86 -7.47
C THR A 171 1.49 -61.55 -7.29
N HIS A 172 1.40 -62.87 -7.17
CA HIS A 172 2.50 -63.81 -7.35
C HIS A 172 2.97 -63.71 -8.81
N THR A 173 4.24 -63.41 -9.09
CA THR A 173 4.86 -63.84 -10.35
C THR A 173 6.34 -64.15 -10.14
N ARG A 174 6.60 -65.45 -10.21
CA ARG A 174 7.80 -66.24 -10.46
C ARG A 174 9.06 -65.47 -10.92
N SER A 175 10.12 -65.61 -10.12
CA SER A 175 11.51 -65.29 -10.43
C SER A 175 12.02 -66.07 -11.65
N VAL A 176 12.61 -65.36 -12.62
CA VAL A 176 13.50 -65.93 -13.65
C VAL A 176 14.82 -65.17 -13.53
N ALA A 177 15.86 -65.91 -13.17
CA ALA A 177 17.22 -65.43 -13.00
C ALA A 177 17.86 -65.08 -14.36
N ALA A 178 18.58 -63.96 -14.39
CA ALA A 178 19.47 -63.56 -15.46
C ALA A 178 20.91 -64.01 -15.12
N ALA A 179 21.61 -64.61 -16.08
CA ALA A 179 23.06 -64.45 -16.26
C ALA A 179 23.50 -65.14 -17.57
N SER A 180 23.94 -64.35 -18.55
CA SER A 180 24.64 -64.81 -19.75
C SER A 180 25.73 -63.80 -20.10
N SER A 181 26.99 -64.20 -19.94
CA SER A 181 28.17 -63.94 -20.80
C SER A 181 29.43 -64.32 -19.99
N ALA A 182 30.11 -65.44 -20.30
CA ALA A 182 31.27 -65.55 -21.22
C ALA A 182 32.57 -65.03 -20.55
N ASP A 183 33.73 -65.69 -20.50
CA ASP A 183 34.32 -66.88 -21.16
C ASP A 183 35.64 -67.26 -20.36
N PRO A 184 36.61 -68.08 -20.83
CA PRO A 184 37.00 -69.39 -20.27
C PRO A 184 38.41 -69.42 -19.61
N PRO A 185 38.89 -70.60 -19.10
CA PRO A 185 40.09 -70.67 -18.27
C PRO A 185 41.38 -70.96 -19.04
N ASP A 186 42.51 -70.51 -18.51
CA ASP A 186 43.86 -70.92 -18.92
C ASP A 186 44.68 -71.33 -17.68
N ARG A 187 45.11 -72.59 -17.68
CA ARG A 187 46.03 -73.34 -16.79
C ARG A 187 45.61 -73.76 -15.38
#